data_AF-A0A6B2V112-F1
#
_entry.id   AF-A0A6B2V112-F1
#
_cell.length_a   1.000
_cell.length_b   1.000
_cell.length_c   1.000
_cell.angle_alpha   90.00
_cell.angle_beta   90.00
_cell.angle_gamma   90.00
#
_symmetry.space_group_name_H-M   'P 1'
#
loop_
_entity.id
_entity.type
_entity.pdbx_description
1 polymer ?
#
loop_
_entity_poly.entity_id
_entity_poly.type
_entity_poly.pdbx_seq_one_letter_code
_entity_poly.pdbx_strand_id
1 'polypeptide(L)'
;MSKTTTRRATAVGALALAGVLAASGSAVAAPATVPFLCRVPENGVWSEYVSSRLFDVTAPATVSPHQRFTVKYAQGPYTLNATYQKEVRDIAVRINQPAGARLVSLKLTGGSNLGDSSRSVVAADGQLTLRAGGPFYGGQTFELPVVEAVYTAPASGTLVTSAGGTGFDAPGLSMRRLDTTVNDFTPVQCYPDPATSVQLSSTTVQ
;
A
#
# COMPACT_ATOMS: atom_id res chain seq x y z
N MET A 1 -9.83 13.67 -85.92
CA MET A 1 -11.25 13.62 -85.53
C MET A 1 -11.40 12.62 -84.40
N SER A 2 -11.66 13.13 -83.20
CA SER A 2 -11.84 12.39 -81.95
C SER A 2 -13.12 11.56 -81.95
N LYS A 3 -13.12 10.45 -81.20
CA LYS A 3 -14.32 9.96 -80.50
C LYS A 3 -13.95 9.33 -79.17
N THR A 4 -14.33 10.06 -78.12
CA THR A 4 -14.28 9.76 -76.70
C THR A 4 -15.21 8.61 -76.36
N THR A 5 -14.84 7.73 -75.43
CA THR A 5 -15.81 6.88 -74.72
C THR A 5 -15.42 6.76 -73.26
N THR A 6 -16.29 7.30 -72.42
CA THR A 6 -16.22 7.37 -70.96
C THR A 6 -16.72 6.07 -70.33
N ARG A 7 -16.03 5.54 -69.31
CA ARG A 7 -16.62 4.60 -68.34
C ARG A 7 -16.32 5.09 -66.92
N ARG A 8 -17.38 5.18 -66.11
CA ARG A 8 -17.42 5.49 -64.68
C ARG A 8 -17.43 4.20 -63.85
N ALA A 9 -17.17 4.37 -62.54
CA ALA A 9 -17.43 3.52 -61.36
C ALA A 9 -16.17 2.76 -60.86
N THR A 10 -15.84 2.63 -59.56
CA THR A 10 -16.37 3.08 -58.26
C THR A 10 -15.29 2.80 -57.17
N ALA A 11 -15.43 3.41 -56.00
CA ALA A 11 -14.49 3.49 -54.87
C ALA A 11 -14.11 2.17 -54.15
N VAL A 12 -12.88 2.10 -53.61
CA VAL A 12 -12.42 1.33 -52.42
C VAL A 12 -11.11 2.00 -51.98
N GLY A 13 -10.77 2.37 -50.75
CA GLY A 13 -11.33 2.33 -49.42
C GLY A 13 -10.17 2.79 -48.51
N ALA A 14 -10.38 3.82 -47.69
CA ALA A 14 -9.32 4.37 -46.83
C ALA A 14 -8.95 3.36 -45.73
N LEU A 15 -7.68 2.92 -45.68
CA LEU A 15 -7.16 2.23 -44.50
C LEU A 15 -6.97 3.26 -43.37
N ALA A 16 -7.93 3.33 -42.47
CA ALA A 16 -7.74 3.97 -41.17
C ALA A 16 -6.84 3.07 -40.31
N LEU A 17 -5.59 3.46 -40.12
CA LEU A 17 -4.76 2.93 -39.02
C LEU A 17 -5.38 3.42 -37.71
N ALA A 18 -6.19 2.57 -37.08
CA ALA A 18 -6.58 2.75 -35.69
C ALA A 18 -5.34 2.55 -34.82
N GLY A 19 -4.69 3.66 -34.46
CA GLY A 19 -3.65 3.66 -33.43
C GLY A 19 -4.27 3.22 -32.12
N VAL A 20 -3.94 2.01 -31.68
CA VAL A 20 -4.23 1.55 -30.32
C VAL A 20 -3.36 2.39 -29.39
N LEU A 21 -3.95 3.42 -28.78
CA LEU A 21 -3.37 4.11 -27.64
C LEU A 21 -3.35 3.14 -26.46
N ALA A 22 -2.33 2.29 -26.39
CA ALA A 22 -1.99 1.59 -25.16
C ALA A 22 -1.57 2.66 -24.14
N ALA A 23 -2.47 2.98 -23.22
CA ALA A 23 -2.13 3.76 -22.03
C ALA A 23 -1.15 2.91 -21.20
N SER A 24 0.14 3.10 -21.43
CA SER A 24 1.20 2.59 -20.57
C SER A 24 1.10 3.30 -19.23
N GLY A 25 0.35 2.70 -18.30
CA GLY A 25 0.35 3.12 -16.92
C GLY A 25 1.79 3.08 -16.40
N SER A 26 2.32 4.24 -16.03
CA SER A 26 3.67 4.35 -15.48
C SER A 26 3.78 3.44 -14.26
N ALA A 27 4.75 2.52 -14.26
CA ALA A 27 5.06 1.73 -13.09
C ALA A 27 5.49 2.68 -11.96
N VAL A 28 4.76 2.64 -10.84
CA VAL A 28 5.10 3.43 -9.66
C VAL A 28 6.04 2.59 -8.82
N ALA A 29 7.31 2.98 -8.79
CA ALA A 29 8.37 2.33 -8.02
C ALA A 29 9.08 3.30 -7.05
N ALA A 30 8.52 4.50 -6.84
CA ALA A 30 9.07 5.49 -5.91
C ALA A 30 8.40 5.34 -4.54
N PRO A 31 9.13 5.60 -3.44
CA PRO A 31 8.55 5.64 -2.10
C PRO A 31 7.36 6.59 -2.03
N ALA A 32 6.25 6.12 -1.46
CA ALA A 32 5.04 6.90 -1.26
C ALA A 32 4.97 7.42 0.17
N THR A 33 4.74 8.72 0.34
CA THR A 33 4.41 9.28 1.66
C THR A 33 2.89 9.29 1.81
N VAL A 34 2.39 8.52 2.76
CA VAL A 34 0.96 8.40 3.06
C VAL A 34 0.63 9.34 4.24
N PRO A 35 -0.19 10.39 4.03
CA PRO A 35 -0.74 11.18 5.13
C PRO A 35 -1.80 10.37 5.88
N PHE A 36 -1.79 10.45 7.19
CA PHE A 36 -2.75 9.82 8.09
C PHE A 36 -3.41 10.87 8.99
N LEU A 37 -4.72 10.76 9.14
CA LEU A 37 -5.43 11.33 10.29
C LEU A 37 -5.49 10.27 11.38
N CYS A 38 -5.03 10.63 12.57
CA CYS A 38 -4.97 9.78 13.74
C CYS A 38 -5.88 10.31 14.84
N ARG A 39 -6.45 9.42 15.64
CA ARG A 39 -7.13 9.77 16.89
C ARG A 39 -6.61 8.97 18.06
N VAL A 40 -6.72 9.59 19.23
CA VAL A 40 -6.23 9.11 20.51
C VAL A 40 -7.22 9.58 21.58
N PRO A 41 -7.58 8.76 22.58
CA PRO A 41 -8.37 9.26 23.69
C PRO A 41 -7.45 10.02 24.65
N GLU A 42 -7.91 11.19 25.09
CA GLU A 42 -7.30 12.05 26.09
C GLU A 42 -8.40 12.46 27.06
N ASN A 43 -8.25 12.12 28.35
CA ASN A 43 -9.26 12.42 29.38
C ASN A 43 -10.69 11.94 29.01
N GLY A 44 -10.80 10.82 28.30
CA GLY A 44 -12.08 10.25 27.87
C GLY A 44 -12.68 10.87 26.59
N VAL A 45 -12.00 11.82 25.95
CA VAL A 45 -12.42 12.45 24.68
C VAL A 45 -11.44 12.09 23.58
N TRP A 46 -11.92 11.86 22.36
CA TRP A 46 -11.03 11.63 21.22
C TRP A 46 -10.43 12.94 20.72
N SER A 47 -9.10 13.02 20.73
CA SER A 47 -8.32 14.09 20.11
C SER A 47 -7.72 13.58 18.80
N GLU A 48 -7.74 14.43 17.76
CA GLU A 48 -7.20 14.11 16.44
C GLU A 48 -5.87 14.80 16.18
N TYR A 49 -5.00 14.16 15.42
CA TYR A 49 -3.74 14.73 14.95
C TYR A 49 -3.32 14.12 13.61
N VAL A 50 -2.53 14.87 12.83
CA VAL A 50 -2.01 14.39 11.55
C VAL A 50 -0.63 13.76 11.71
N SER A 51 -0.36 12.74 10.91
CA SER A 51 0.94 12.06 10.87
C SER A 51 1.21 11.54 9.46
N SER A 52 2.46 11.38 9.05
CA SER A 52 2.78 10.81 7.73
C SER A 52 3.68 9.59 7.87
N ARG A 53 3.50 8.59 6.99
CA ARG A 53 4.36 7.40 6.93
C ARG A 53 4.93 7.22 5.54
N LEU A 54 6.21 6.91 5.49
CA LEU A 54 6.87 6.52 4.26
C LEU A 54 6.63 5.02 4.03
N PHE A 55 6.17 4.68 2.83
CA PHE A 55 6.09 3.32 2.33
C PHE A 55 7.03 3.20 1.14
N ASP A 56 7.98 2.28 1.23
CA ASP A 56 8.88 1.93 0.14
C ASP A 56 8.48 0.55 -0.38
N VAL A 57 7.55 0.55 -1.34
CA VAL A 57 6.99 -0.67 -1.90
C VAL A 57 7.62 -0.95 -3.25
N THR A 58 8.22 -2.12 -3.40
CA THR A 58 8.84 -2.55 -4.65
C THR A 58 8.05 -3.71 -5.26
N ALA A 59 7.76 -3.59 -6.55
CA ALA A 59 7.12 -4.62 -7.37
C ALA A 59 7.68 -4.54 -8.79
N PRO A 60 7.68 -5.64 -9.57
CA PRO A 60 8.00 -5.56 -10.99
C PRO A 60 7.07 -4.61 -11.72
N ALA A 61 7.59 -3.86 -12.70
CA ALA A 61 6.76 -3.01 -13.55
C ALA A 61 5.78 -3.86 -14.39
N THR A 62 6.25 -5.01 -14.87
CA THR A 62 5.48 -5.93 -15.70
C THR A 62 5.71 -7.38 -15.26
N VAL A 63 4.69 -8.22 -15.47
CA VAL A 63 4.75 -9.67 -15.25
C VAL A 63 3.92 -10.37 -16.33
N SER A 64 4.32 -11.56 -16.75
CA SER A 64 3.52 -12.34 -17.69
C SER A 64 2.26 -12.91 -17.01
N PRO A 65 1.20 -13.20 -17.79
CA PRO A 65 0.02 -13.89 -17.29
C PRO A 65 0.39 -15.15 -16.50
N HIS A 66 -0.24 -15.33 -15.33
CA HIS A 66 -0.02 -16.47 -14.43
C HIS A 66 1.41 -16.62 -13.86
N GLN A 67 2.31 -15.68 -14.14
CA GLN A 67 3.65 -15.69 -13.57
C GLN A 67 3.59 -15.41 -12.06
N ARG A 68 4.51 -16.04 -11.31
CA ARG A 68 4.76 -15.65 -9.92
C ARG A 68 5.64 -14.41 -9.86
N PHE A 69 5.30 -13.50 -8.97
CA PHE A 69 6.08 -12.29 -8.74
C PHE A 69 6.09 -11.92 -7.26
N THR A 70 7.10 -11.16 -6.85
CA THR A 70 7.29 -10.72 -5.47
C THR A 70 7.00 -9.24 -5.36
N VAL A 71 6.22 -8.87 -4.35
CA VAL A 71 6.10 -7.48 -3.88
C VAL A 71 6.73 -7.40 -2.50
N LYS A 72 7.62 -6.42 -2.30
CA LYS A 72 8.18 -6.11 -0.98
C LYS A 72 7.54 -4.85 -0.45
N TYR A 73 6.96 -4.92 0.73
CA TYR A 73 6.36 -3.79 1.41
C TYR A 73 7.26 -3.39 2.58
N ALA A 74 8.07 -2.36 2.38
CA ALA A 74 8.84 -1.74 3.45
C ALA A 74 8.15 -0.46 3.93
N GLN A 75 8.38 -0.12 5.19
CA GLN A 75 8.04 1.17 5.76
C GLN A 75 9.33 1.88 6.13
N GLY A 76 9.32 3.21 6.03
CA GLY A 76 10.43 4.01 6.52
C GLY A 76 10.58 3.92 8.04
N PRO A 77 11.72 4.39 8.57
CA PRO A 77 11.97 4.45 10.01
C PRO A 77 10.88 5.23 10.73
N TYR A 78 10.54 4.77 11.94
CA TYR A 78 9.55 5.41 12.79
C TYR A 78 10.19 5.89 14.09
N THR A 79 10.16 7.20 14.33
CA THR A 79 10.61 7.82 15.57
C THR A 79 9.41 8.15 16.44
N LEU A 80 9.36 7.55 17.63
CA LEU A 80 8.28 7.81 18.59
C LEU A 80 8.45 9.18 19.24
N ASN A 81 7.35 9.92 19.36
CA ASN A 81 7.36 11.18 20.10
C ASN A 81 7.47 10.89 21.60
N ALA A 82 8.59 11.26 22.23
CA ALA A 82 8.84 10.95 23.64
C ALA A 82 7.83 11.56 24.63
N THR A 83 7.17 12.66 24.26
CA THR A 83 6.17 13.33 25.11
C THR A 83 4.87 12.54 25.15
N TYR A 84 4.40 12.05 24.00
CA TYR A 84 3.07 11.45 23.86
C TYR A 84 3.08 9.92 23.73
N GLN A 85 4.21 9.35 23.32
CA GLN A 85 4.40 7.93 23.02
C GLN A 85 5.58 7.38 23.84
N LYS A 86 5.52 7.55 25.17
CA LYS A 86 6.56 7.05 26.09
C LYS A 86 6.80 5.55 25.91
N GLU A 87 5.73 4.80 25.71
CA GLU A 87 5.76 3.40 25.36
C GLU A 87 4.63 3.07 24.38
N VAL A 88 4.95 2.31 23.34
CA VAL A 88 4.01 1.85 22.31
C VAL A 88 4.08 0.33 22.18
N ARG A 89 2.91 -0.29 22.03
CA ARG A 89 2.71 -1.72 21.86
C ARG A 89 1.68 -2.00 20.76
N ASP A 90 1.59 -3.27 20.36
CA ASP A 90 0.53 -3.80 19.50
C ASP A 90 0.34 -3.01 18.19
N ILE A 91 1.45 -2.67 17.55
CA ILE A 91 1.44 -1.99 16.26
C ILE A 91 0.85 -2.94 15.22
N ALA A 92 -0.11 -2.43 14.43
CA ALA A 92 -0.62 -3.11 13.25
C ALA A 92 -0.67 -2.14 12.07
N VAL A 93 -0.15 -2.58 10.93
CA VAL A 93 -0.18 -1.83 9.67
C VAL A 93 -0.88 -2.67 8.61
N ARG A 94 -1.90 -2.09 7.98
CA ARG A 94 -2.70 -2.71 6.94
C ARG A 94 -2.31 -2.19 5.55
N ILE A 95 -2.18 -3.11 4.62
CA ILE A 95 -1.86 -2.84 3.22
C ILE A 95 -2.86 -3.61 2.36
N ASN A 96 -3.48 -2.97 1.39
CA ASN A 96 -4.36 -3.64 0.44
C ASN A 96 -3.51 -4.42 -0.57
N GLN A 97 -3.85 -5.70 -0.74
CA GLN A 97 -3.23 -6.59 -1.72
C GLN A 97 -3.66 -6.19 -3.14
N PRO A 98 -2.88 -6.55 -4.17
CA PRO A 98 -3.28 -6.30 -5.54
C PRO A 98 -4.50 -7.16 -5.90
N ALA A 99 -5.63 -6.50 -6.17
CA ALA A 99 -6.87 -7.18 -6.55
C ALA A 99 -6.65 -8.07 -7.79
N GLY A 100 -7.20 -9.28 -7.77
CA GLY A 100 -7.07 -10.26 -8.85
C GLY A 100 -5.78 -11.08 -8.84
N ALA A 101 -4.75 -10.68 -8.09
CA ALA A 101 -3.57 -11.52 -7.86
C ALA A 101 -3.84 -12.53 -6.73
N ARG A 102 -3.33 -13.75 -6.88
CA ARG A 102 -3.47 -14.80 -5.85
C ARG A 102 -2.23 -14.84 -4.98
N LEU A 103 -2.37 -14.60 -3.68
CA LEU A 103 -1.28 -14.74 -2.72
C LEU A 103 -0.82 -16.21 -2.60
N VAL A 104 0.50 -16.42 -2.64
CA VAL A 104 1.15 -17.73 -2.57
C VAL A 104 1.86 -17.90 -1.23
N SER A 105 2.64 -16.90 -0.80
CA SER A 105 3.40 -16.98 0.44
C SER A 105 3.71 -15.59 1.01
N LEU A 106 3.94 -15.55 2.32
CA LEU A 106 4.38 -14.36 3.05
C LEU A 106 5.64 -14.68 3.85
N LYS A 107 6.55 -13.71 3.92
CA LYS A 107 7.74 -13.77 4.76
C LYS A 107 8.04 -12.38 5.34
N LEU A 108 8.57 -12.34 6.55
CA LEU A 108 9.14 -11.13 7.13
C LEU A 108 10.66 -11.17 7.05
N THR A 109 11.27 -10.05 6.69
CA THR A 109 12.74 -9.88 6.63
C THR A 109 13.15 -8.52 7.19
N GLY A 110 14.38 -8.41 7.68
CA GLY A 110 14.94 -7.14 8.15
C GLY A 110 14.23 -6.55 9.37
N GLY A 111 14.15 -5.22 9.40
CA GLY A 111 13.74 -4.42 10.56
C GLY A 111 14.93 -4.07 11.47
N SER A 112 14.79 -3.01 12.25
CA SER A 112 15.85 -2.50 13.13
C SER A 112 15.27 -2.03 14.46
N ASN A 113 16.07 -2.12 15.53
CA ASN A 113 15.71 -1.73 16.89
C ASN A 113 14.40 -2.36 17.40
N LEU A 114 14.17 -3.63 17.04
CA LEU A 114 12.96 -4.37 17.39
C LEU A 114 13.06 -5.16 18.72
N GLY A 115 14.28 -5.32 19.26
CA GLY A 115 14.53 -6.14 20.45
C GLY A 115 13.87 -7.52 20.36
N ASP A 116 13.24 -7.94 21.47
CA ASP A 116 12.49 -9.19 21.57
C ASP A 116 11.01 -9.06 21.17
N SER A 117 10.60 -7.94 20.56
CA SER A 117 9.22 -7.74 20.09
C SER A 117 8.77 -8.93 19.26
N SER A 118 7.56 -9.42 19.45
CA SER A 118 6.94 -10.36 18.51
C SER A 118 6.69 -9.68 17.16
N ARG A 119 6.75 -10.45 16.06
CA ARG A 119 6.48 -9.95 14.70
C ARG A 119 5.69 -11.01 13.93
N SER A 120 4.63 -10.59 13.26
CA SER A 120 3.85 -11.48 12.41
C SER A 120 3.24 -10.72 11.24
N VAL A 121 2.89 -11.46 10.19
CA VAL A 121 2.07 -10.94 9.10
C VAL A 121 1.01 -11.97 8.77
N VAL A 122 -0.21 -11.50 8.56
CA VAL A 122 -1.33 -12.33 8.13
C VAL A 122 -2.01 -11.71 6.92
N ALA A 123 -2.60 -12.54 6.08
CA ALA A 123 -3.46 -12.11 4.98
C ALA A 123 -4.91 -12.50 5.28
N ALA A 124 -5.81 -11.54 5.18
CA ALA A 124 -7.25 -11.75 5.30
C ALA A 124 -7.98 -10.65 4.50
N ASP A 125 -9.13 -10.97 3.91
CA ASP A 125 -10.04 -10.01 3.27
C ASP A 125 -9.36 -9.06 2.26
N GLY A 126 -8.42 -9.59 1.47
CA GLY A 126 -7.67 -8.79 0.49
C GLY A 126 -6.65 -7.82 1.08
N GLN A 127 -6.32 -7.95 2.37
CA GLN A 127 -5.34 -7.12 3.07
C GLN A 127 -4.21 -7.94 3.67
N LEU A 128 -3.03 -7.35 3.78
CA LEU A 128 -1.94 -7.81 4.64
C LEU A 128 -1.98 -7.00 5.92
N THR A 129 -1.86 -7.65 7.08
CA THR A 129 -1.69 -6.99 8.37
C THR A 129 -0.35 -7.38 8.97
N LEU A 130 0.61 -6.46 8.92
CA LEU A 130 1.89 -6.56 9.64
C LEU A 130 1.68 -6.17 11.10
N ARG A 131 2.15 -6.99 12.04
CA ARG A 131 2.06 -6.73 13.48
C ARG A 131 3.42 -6.76 14.17
N ALA A 132 3.59 -5.86 15.14
CA ALA A 132 4.71 -5.88 16.08
C ALA A 132 4.23 -5.60 17.51
N GLY A 133 4.60 -6.46 18.46
CA GLY A 133 4.11 -6.40 19.83
C GLY A 133 4.68 -5.23 20.66
N GLY A 134 5.93 -4.81 20.39
CA GLY A 134 6.68 -3.92 21.27
C GLY A 134 7.23 -4.66 22.51
N PRO A 135 7.63 -3.92 23.57
CA PRO A 135 7.51 -2.47 23.72
C PRO A 135 8.48 -1.68 22.84
N PHE A 136 8.02 -0.51 22.38
CA PHE A 136 8.85 0.50 21.71
C PHE A 136 8.79 1.80 22.53
N TYR A 137 9.94 2.44 22.76
CA TYR A 137 10.02 3.57 23.67
C TYR A 137 10.16 4.92 22.97
N GLY A 138 9.58 5.94 23.59
CA GLY A 138 9.63 7.32 23.14
C GLY A 138 11.04 7.83 22.88
N GLY A 139 11.25 8.56 21.78
CA GLY A 139 12.55 9.07 21.36
C GLY A 139 13.43 8.06 20.64
N GLN A 140 13.02 6.78 20.56
CA GLN A 140 13.72 5.78 19.78
C GLN A 140 13.17 5.73 18.35
N THR A 141 14.07 5.46 17.41
CA THR A 141 13.74 5.14 16.02
C THR A 141 13.80 3.63 15.83
N PHE A 142 12.77 3.04 15.23
CA PHE A 142 12.77 1.63 14.83
C PHE A 142 12.22 1.46 13.42
N GLU A 143 12.53 0.34 12.79
CA GLU A 143 11.97 -0.05 11.49
C GLU A 143 11.26 -1.39 11.63
N LEU A 144 10.01 -1.42 11.20
CA LEU A 144 9.25 -2.67 11.11
C LEU A 144 9.86 -3.59 10.03
N PRO A 145 9.69 -4.92 10.15
CA PRO A 145 10.15 -5.83 9.11
C PRO A 145 9.50 -5.54 7.76
N VAL A 146 10.26 -5.80 6.70
CA VAL A 146 9.75 -5.82 5.33
C VAL A 146 8.85 -7.04 5.16
N VAL A 147 7.65 -6.83 4.59
CA VAL A 147 6.78 -7.92 4.18
C VAL A 147 7.13 -8.30 2.75
N GLU A 148 7.61 -9.52 2.54
CA GLU A 148 7.78 -10.11 1.20
C GLU A 148 6.58 -11.00 0.90
N ALA A 149 5.76 -10.59 -0.08
CA ALA A 149 4.62 -11.36 -0.55
C ALA A 149 4.87 -11.88 -1.96
N VAL A 150 4.69 -13.18 -2.16
CA VAL A 150 4.73 -13.81 -3.49
C VAL A 150 3.30 -13.98 -3.97
N TYR A 151 3.00 -13.50 -5.15
CA TYR A 151 1.70 -13.58 -5.80
C TYR A 151 1.79 -14.35 -7.11
N THR A 152 0.66 -14.87 -7.59
CA THR A 152 0.45 -15.31 -8.97
C THR A 152 -0.43 -14.30 -9.69
N ALA A 153 0.03 -13.81 -10.84
CA ALA A 153 -0.69 -12.83 -11.65
C ALA A 153 -1.96 -13.42 -12.30
N PRO A 154 -3.00 -12.60 -12.55
CA PRO A 154 -4.15 -12.99 -13.37
C PRO A 154 -3.77 -13.16 -14.85
N ALA A 155 -4.77 -13.32 -15.73
CA ALA A 155 -4.56 -13.43 -17.16
C ALA A 155 -4.15 -12.09 -17.82
N SER A 156 -4.61 -10.97 -17.28
CA SER A 156 -4.31 -9.61 -17.77
C SER A 156 -4.73 -8.56 -16.74
N GLY A 157 -4.38 -7.30 -16.99
CA GLY A 157 -4.84 -6.15 -16.21
C GLY A 157 -3.72 -5.42 -15.47
N THR A 158 -4.11 -4.53 -14.57
CA THR A 158 -3.20 -3.74 -13.75
C THR A 158 -3.41 -4.09 -12.29
N LEU A 159 -2.34 -4.52 -11.64
CA LEU A 159 -2.29 -4.89 -10.24
C LEU A 159 -1.79 -3.70 -9.43
N VAL A 160 -2.65 -3.15 -8.57
CA VAL A 160 -2.33 -1.99 -7.74
C VAL A 160 -2.31 -2.38 -6.28
N THR A 161 -1.25 -2.03 -5.56
CA THR A 161 -1.23 -2.12 -4.09
C THR A 161 -1.46 -0.74 -3.50
N SER A 162 -2.05 -0.67 -2.30
CA SER A 162 -2.33 0.60 -1.65
C SER A 162 -2.27 0.53 -0.13
N ALA A 163 -2.14 1.69 0.50
CA ALA A 163 -2.27 1.80 1.95
C ALA A 163 -3.67 1.36 2.40
N GLY A 164 -3.75 0.55 3.45
CA GLY A 164 -5.01 0.12 4.02
C GLY A 164 -5.66 1.19 4.89
N GLY A 165 -6.93 0.97 5.21
CA GLY A 165 -7.72 1.81 6.10
C GLY A 165 -8.64 2.79 5.36
N THR A 166 -9.84 3.00 5.91
CA THR A 166 -10.89 3.84 5.30
C THR A 166 -11.56 4.80 6.29
N GLY A 167 -11.16 4.74 7.56
CA GLY A 167 -11.71 5.55 8.64
C GLY A 167 -11.21 5.04 9.99
N PHE A 168 -11.58 5.69 11.09
CA PHE A 168 -11.08 5.30 12.40
C PHE A 168 -11.57 3.93 12.90
N ASP A 169 -12.73 3.47 12.45
CA ASP A 169 -13.28 2.15 12.80
C ASP A 169 -12.70 1.02 11.91
N ALA A 170 -12.05 1.41 10.81
CA ALA A 170 -11.29 0.54 9.93
C ALA A 170 -9.89 1.15 9.69
N PRO A 171 -9.02 1.21 10.72
CA PRO A 171 -7.76 1.92 10.65
C PRO A 171 -6.77 1.21 9.71
N GLY A 172 -5.92 2.00 9.06
CA GLY A 172 -4.77 1.54 8.28
C GLY A 172 -3.52 1.32 9.14
N LEU A 173 -3.41 2.10 10.21
CA LEU A 173 -2.38 1.99 11.23
C LEU A 173 -3.06 2.05 12.59
N SER A 174 -2.79 1.08 13.45
CA SER A 174 -3.23 1.11 14.84
C SER A 174 -2.10 0.71 15.77
N MET A 175 -2.14 1.22 16.99
CA MET A 175 -1.21 0.83 18.05
C MET A 175 -1.86 1.11 19.41
N ARG A 176 -1.23 0.67 20.49
CA ARG A 176 -1.54 1.11 21.84
C ARG A 176 -0.41 1.95 22.38
N ARG A 177 -0.71 3.10 22.98
CA ARG A 177 0.27 3.95 23.67
C ARG A 177 0.01 3.94 25.17
N LEU A 178 1.05 4.04 25.99
CA LEU A 178 0.87 4.30 27.42
C LEU A 178 0.40 5.74 27.63
N ASP A 179 -0.80 5.90 28.15
CA ASP A 179 -1.31 7.18 28.63
C ASP A 179 -0.93 7.35 30.10
N THR A 180 0.02 8.24 30.37
CA THR A 180 0.50 8.45 31.75
C THR A 180 -0.46 9.22 32.64
N THR A 181 -1.52 9.82 32.10
CA THR A 181 -2.53 10.51 32.92
C THR A 181 -3.43 9.53 33.65
N VAL A 182 -3.72 8.39 33.01
CA VAL A 182 -4.56 7.30 33.55
C VAL A 182 -3.77 6.01 33.84
N ASN A 183 -2.46 6.01 33.55
CA ASN A 183 -1.54 4.89 33.71
C ASN A 183 -2.05 3.59 33.05
N ASP A 184 -2.59 3.70 31.85
CA ASP A 184 -3.10 2.58 31.06
C ASP A 184 -2.75 2.74 29.58
N PHE A 185 -2.78 1.63 28.84
CA PHE A 185 -2.59 1.64 27.40
C PHE A 185 -3.88 2.04 26.68
N THR A 186 -3.83 3.11 25.90
CA THR A 186 -4.98 3.57 25.12
C THR A 186 -4.77 3.37 23.62
N PRO A 187 -5.84 3.13 22.85
CA PRO A 187 -5.75 2.92 21.41
C PRO A 187 -5.35 4.20 20.68
N VAL A 188 -4.52 4.03 19.66
CA VAL A 188 -4.29 5.01 18.60
C VAL A 188 -4.79 4.39 17.31
N GLN A 189 -5.63 5.13 16.60
CA GLN A 189 -6.25 4.68 15.35
C GLN A 189 -5.98 5.71 14.27
N CYS A 190 -5.41 5.28 13.16
CA CYS A 190 -5.06 6.15 12.05
C CYS A 190 -5.56 5.56 10.73
N TYR A 191 -6.06 6.39 9.84
CA TYR A 191 -6.39 6.03 8.46
C TYR A 191 -5.80 7.05 7.48
N PRO A 192 -5.52 6.66 6.22
CA PRO A 192 -5.03 7.59 5.22
C PRO A 192 -6.03 8.75 5.01
N ASP A 193 -5.57 10.01 5.03
CA ASP A 193 -6.45 11.18 4.88
C ASP A 193 -5.98 12.11 3.73
N PRO A 194 -6.84 12.45 2.74
CA PRO A 194 -8.25 12.07 2.62
C PRO A 194 -8.45 10.56 2.53
N ALA A 195 -9.60 10.06 3.03
CA ALA A 195 -9.99 8.64 3.13
C ALA A 195 -10.15 7.95 1.76
N THR A 196 -9.08 7.97 0.97
CA THR A 196 -8.96 7.44 -0.36
C THR A 196 -7.74 6.54 -0.41
N SER A 197 -7.82 5.51 -1.24
CA SER A 197 -6.76 4.51 -1.36
C SER A 197 -5.49 5.14 -1.94
N VAL A 198 -4.46 5.34 -1.10
CA VAL A 198 -3.15 5.84 -1.55
C VAL A 198 -2.37 4.70 -2.21
N GLN A 199 -2.19 4.78 -3.53
CA GLN A 199 -1.43 3.80 -4.30
C GLN A 199 0.03 3.74 -3.84
N LEU A 200 0.53 2.52 -3.63
CA LEU A 200 1.90 2.24 -3.22
C LEU A 200 2.74 1.63 -4.35
N SER A 201 2.16 0.78 -5.20
CA SER A 201 2.82 0.23 -6.38
C SER A 201 1.83 -0.16 -7.47
N SER A 202 2.33 -0.33 -8.70
CA SER A 202 1.56 -0.82 -9.84
C SER A 202 2.38 -1.80 -10.70
N THR A 203 1.77 -2.90 -11.09
CA THR A 203 2.34 -3.93 -11.97
C THR A 203 1.36 -4.24 -13.10
N THR A 204 1.80 -4.16 -14.35
CA THR A 204 0.98 -4.54 -15.52
C THR A 204 1.17 -6.01 -15.88
N VAL A 205 0.08 -6.71 -16.19
CA VAL A 205 0.10 -8.11 -16.64
C VAL A 205 -0.04 -8.16 -18.16
N GLN A 206 1.04 -8.55 -18.85
CA GLN A 206 1.13 -8.61 -20.31
C GLN A 206 2.19 -9.61 -20.79
#